data_AF-A0A6C2UCJ7-F1
#
_entry.id   AF-A0A6C2UCJ7-F1
#
_cell.length_a   1.000
_cell.length_b   1.000
_cell.length_c   1.000
_cell.angle_alpha   90.00
_cell.angle_beta   90.00
_cell.angle_gamma   90.00
#
_symmetry.space_group_name_H-M   'P 1'
#
loop_
_entity.id
_entity.type
_entity.pdbx_description
1 polymer ?
#
loop_
_entity_poly.entity_id
_entity_poly.type
_entity_poly.pdbx_seq_one_letter_code
_entity_poly.pdbx_strand_id
1 'polypeptide(L)'
;MNDAIPILAGTAALIGLGHTLAGPDHYLPFIVMGKARNWSMGKTLWITFLCGIGHVIGSIVLGLLGAMLGVALGKLELFEAWRGNLAAQLLIIFGFTYCIWGVHRAIKKKPHTHAHAHTDEVLHTHKHSHLKDHAHPHEMKTRSITPWVLFTIFVLGPCEPLIPLIMYPAAEHSFGGMLLVAGIFALTTIGTMLTVVLVSAWGIQFVKIGSLERFSHALAGAAVCLSGLAIQFLGL
;
A
#
# COMPACT_ATOMS: atom_id res chain seq x y z
N MET A 1 -8.44 -17.99 -35.09
CA MET A 1 -7.22 -17.84 -34.26
C MET A 1 -6.89 -16.37 -33.92
N ASN A 2 -7.36 -15.37 -34.68
CA ASN A 2 -7.14 -13.93 -34.37
C ASN A 2 -7.96 -13.39 -33.19
N ASP A 3 -8.98 -14.10 -32.71
CA ASP A 3 -9.94 -13.56 -31.73
C ASP A 3 -9.54 -13.80 -30.27
N ALA A 4 -8.61 -14.73 -29.99
CA ALA A 4 -8.24 -15.10 -28.62
C ALA A 4 -7.45 -14.01 -27.89
N ILE A 5 -6.50 -13.34 -28.58
CA ILE A 5 -5.67 -12.30 -27.98
C ILE A 5 -6.49 -11.06 -27.58
N PRO A 6 -7.40 -10.53 -28.43
CA PRO A 6 -8.31 -9.45 -28.02
C PRO A 6 -9.20 -9.81 -26.83
N ILE A 7 -9.72 -11.05 -26.78
CA ILE A 7 -10.52 -11.53 -25.66
C ILE A 7 -9.66 -11.57 -24.38
N LEU A 8 -8.47 -12.16 -24.43
CA LEU A 8 -7.54 -12.20 -23.29
C LEU A 8 -7.12 -10.82 -22.83
N ALA A 9 -6.89 -9.88 -23.75
CA ALA A 9 -6.61 -8.49 -23.43
C ALA A 9 -7.79 -7.83 -22.68
N GLY A 10 -9.03 -8.06 -23.13
CA GLY A 10 -10.23 -7.62 -22.43
C GLY A 10 -10.37 -8.25 -21.05
N THR A 11 -10.15 -9.56 -20.94
CA THR A 11 -10.13 -10.29 -19.66
C THR A 11 -9.06 -9.75 -18.73
N ALA A 12 -7.85 -9.48 -19.22
CA ALA A 12 -6.77 -8.90 -18.45
C ALA A 12 -7.10 -7.50 -17.92
N ALA A 13 -7.79 -6.68 -18.71
CA ALA A 13 -8.27 -5.38 -18.25
C ALA A 13 -9.31 -5.50 -17.13
N LEU A 14 -10.29 -6.40 -17.29
CA LEU A 14 -11.36 -6.61 -16.31
C LEU A 14 -10.85 -7.24 -15.02
N ILE A 15 -10.01 -8.26 -15.12
CA ILE A 15 -9.37 -8.88 -13.96
C ILE A 15 -8.43 -7.86 -13.32
N GLY A 16 -7.66 -7.12 -14.12
CA GLY A 16 -6.78 -6.02 -13.69
C GLY A 16 -7.49 -5.03 -12.76
N LEU A 17 -8.63 -4.53 -13.22
CA LEU A 17 -9.50 -3.64 -12.46
C LEU A 17 -10.13 -4.35 -11.25
N GLY A 18 -10.68 -5.54 -11.45
CA GLY A 18 -11.45 -6.28 -10.44
C GLY A 18 -10.61 -6.69 -9.23
N HIS A 19 -9.46 -7.31 -9.44
CA HIS A 19 -8.58 -7.73 -8.33
C HIS A 19 -8.06 -6.52 -7.57
N THR A 20 -7.70 -5.43 -8.26
CA THR A 20 -7.21 -4.20 -7.60
C THR A 20 -8.28 -3.55 -6.73
N LEU A 21 -9.54 -3.55 -7.19
CA LEU A 21 -10.65 -3.01 -6.39
C LEU A 21 -11.05 -3.93 -5.24
N ALA A 22 -10.95 -5.24 -5.44
CA ALA A 22 -11.29 -6.23 -4.42
C ALA A 22 -10.23 -6.33 -3.33
N GLY A 23 -8.95 -6.11 -3.67
CA GLY A 23 -7.80 -6.13 -2.77
C GLY A 23 -7.56 -4.77 -2.09
N PRO A 24 -8.08 -4.52 -0.86
CA PRO A 24 -7.86 -3.25 -0.18
C PRO A 24 -6.39 -2.96 0.09
N ASP A 25 -5.56 -4.00 0.17
CA ASP A 25 -4.12 -3.91 0.32
C ASP A 25 -3.41 -3.16 -0.81
N HIS A 26 -4.00 -3.10 -2.01
CA HIS A 26 -3.41 -2.43 -3.17
C HIS A 26 -3.46 -0.89 -3.09
N TYR A 27 -4.36 -0.32 -2.28
CA TYR A 27 -4.54 1.14 -2.19
C TYR A 27 -4.61 1.65 -0.75
N LEU A 28 -5.20 0.89 0.17
CA LEU A 28 -5.47 1.32 1.54
C LEU A 28 -4.19 1.69 2.30
N PRO A 29 -3.08 0.92 2.24
CA PRO A 29 -1.85 1.29 2.94
C PRO A 29 -1.32 2.66 2.52
N PHE A 30 -1.39 3.02 1.25
CA PHE A 30 -0.92 4.34 0.78
C PHE A 30 -1.79 5.48 1.28
N ILE A 31 -3.11 5.30 1.25
CA ILE A 31 -4.07 6.31 1.70
C ILE A 31 -3.88 6.59 3.20
N VAL A 32 -3.90 5.54 4.03
CA VAL A 32 -3.86 5.70 5.49
C VAL A 32 -2.48 6.13 5.98
N MET A 33 -1.40 5.64 5.36
CA MET A 33 -0.04 6.08 5.68
C MET A 33 0.22 7.51 5.20
N GLY A 34 -0.30 7.88 4.02
CA GLY A 34 -0.24 9.23 3.50
C GLY A 34 -0.91 10.22 4.45
N LYS A 35 -2.11 9.91 4.93
CA LYS A 35 -2.81 10.74 5.93
C LYS A 35 -2.07 10.77 7.27
N ALA A 36 -1.73 9.62 7.84
CA ALA A 36 -1.09 9.57 9.16
C ALA A 36 0.28 10.25 9.19
N ARG A 37 1.03 10.22 8.09
CA ARG A 37 2.36 10.84 7.96
C ARG A 37 2.34 12.20 7.27
N ASN A 38 1.17 12.76 6.98
CA ASN A 38 1.00 14.03 6.27
C ASN A 38 1.83 14.10 4.98
N TRP A 39 1.78 13.05 4.15
CA TRP A 39 2.38 13.10 2.82
C TRP A 39 1.56 14.01 1.91
N SER A 40 2.24 14.77 1.06
CA SER A 40 1.56 15.49 -0.02
C SER A 40 0.93 14.50 -1.00
N MET A 41 -0.15 14.93 -1.67
CA MET A 41 -0.82 14.09 -2.68
C MET A 41 0.16 13.54 -3.72
N GLY A 42 1.01 14.40 -4.27
CA GLY A 42 2.03 14.01 -5.23
C GLY A 42 2.99 12.93 -4.69
N LYS A 43 3.41 13.04 -3.42
CA LYS A 43 4.26 12.02 -2.79
C LYS A 43 3.54 10.68 -2.63
N THR A 44 2.28 10.69 -2.19
CA THR A 44 1.47 9.48 -2.03
C THR A 44 1.28 8.77 -3.37
N LEU A 45 0.97 9.52 -4.42
CA LEU A 45 0.82 8.99 -5.78
C LEU A 45 2.14 8.43 -6.33
N TRP A 46 3.26 9.12 -6.11
CA TRP A 46 4.58 8.62 -6.55
C TRP A 46 5.01 7.34 -5.84
N ILE A 47 4.77 7.24 -4.54
CA ILE A 47 5.03 6.00 -3.82
C ILE A 47 4.12 4.88 -4.33
N THR A 48 2.82 5.15 -4.50
CA THR A 48 1.85 4.18 -5.03
C THR A 48 2.26 3.69 -6.42
N PHE A 49 2.65 4.61 -7.31
CA PHE A 49 3.10 4.30 -8.67
C PHE A 49 4.33 3.38 -8.67
N LEU A 50 5.36 3.73 -7.90
CA LEU A 50 6.58 2.91 -7.80
C LEU A 50 6.30 1.53 -7.21
N CYS A 51 5.44 1.44 -6.19
CA CYS A 51 5.03 0.16 -5.63
C CYS A 51 4.22 -0.67 -6.63
N GLY A 52 3.29 -0.05 -7.37
CA GLY A 52 2.51 -0.71 -8.42
C GLY A 52 3.38 -1.24 -9.56
N ILE A 53 4.39 -0.48 -9.99
CA ILE A 53 5.39 -0.97 -10.94
C ILE A 53 6.12 -2.19 -10.38
N GLY A 54 6.64 -2.12 -9.15
CA GLY A 54 7.38 -3.21 -8.52
C GLY A 54 6.54 -4.49 -8.39
N HIS A 55 5.29 -4.33 -7.96
CA HIS A 55 4.30 -5.39 -7.80
C HIS A 55 4.01 -6.12 -9.12
N VAL A 56 3.72 -5.38 -10.20
CA VAL A 56 3.38 -5.98 -11.49
C VAL A 56 4.61 -6.56 -12.21
N ILE A 57 5.74 -5.85 -12.21
CA ILE A 57 6.96 -6.30 -12.91
C ILE A 57 7.47 -7.62 -12.34
N GLY A 58 7.43 -7.81 -11.02
CA GLY A 58 7.86 -9.07 -10.40
C GLY A 58 7.12 -10.28 -10.97
N SER A 59 5.82 -10.16 -11.15
CA SER A 59 4.94 -11.22 -11.67
C SER A 59 5.08 -11.39 -13.19
N ILE A 60 5.27 -10.30 -13.95
CA ILE A 60 5.61 -10.36 -15.38
C ILE A 60 6.91 -11.14 -15.59
N VAL A 61 7.97 -10.78 -14.85
CA VAL A 61 9.28 -11.43 -14.98
C VAL A 61 9.18 -12.91 -14.64
N LEU A 62 8.50 -13.26 -13.54
CA LEU A 62 8.29 -14.66 -13.17
C LEU A 62 7.52 -15.45 -14.22
N GLY A 63 6.43 -14.89 -14.76
CA GLY A 63 5.65 -15.58 -15.77
C GLY A 63 6.37 -15.72 -17.11
N LEU A 64 7.13 -14.70 -17.54
CA LEU A 64 7.95 -14.78 -18.76
C LEU A 64 9.08 -15.81 -18.61
N LEU A 65 9.79 -15.81 -17.48
CA LEU A 65 10.83 -16.82 -17.21
C LEU A 65 10.24 -18.22 -17.11
N GLY A 66 9.09 -18.35 -16.43
CA GLY A 66 8.35 -19.60 -16.32
C GLY A 66 7.95 -20.15 -17.69
N ALA A 67 7.42 -19.28 -18.57
CA ALA A 67 7.10 -19.63 -19.95
C ALA A 67 8.34 -20.05 -20.76
N MET A 68 9.43 -19.28 -20.69
CA MET A 68 10.67 -19.56 -21.44
C MET A 68 11.33 -20.88 -21.01
N LEU A 69 11.28 -21.21 -19.72
CA LEU A 69 11.86 -22.42 -19.15
C LEU A 69 10.90 -23.63 -19.20
N GLY A 70 9.69 -23.46 -19.75
CA GLY A 70 8.68 -24.51 -19.80
C GLY A 70 8.23 -24.98 -18.41
N VAL A 71 8.25 -24.09 -17.42
CA VAL A 71 7.82 -24.41 -16.04
C VAL A 71 6.32 -24.61 -16.03
N ALA A 72 5.88 -25.72 -15.45
CA ALA A 72 4.47 -26.02 -15.28
C ALA A 72 3.76 -24.90 -14.50
N LEU A 73 2.59 -24.47 -15.00
CA LEU A 73 1.78 -23.39 -14.43
C LEU A 73 1.57 -23.56 -12.91
N GLY A 74 1.22 -24.76 -12.46
CA GLY A 74 1.00 -25.01 -11.02
C GLY A 74 2.24 -24.78 -10.13
N LYS A 75 3.48 -24.92 -10.66
CA LYS A 75 4.68 -24.57 -9.89
C LYS A 75 4.86 -23.07 -9.75
N LEU A 76 4.48 -22.30 -10.78
CA LEU A 76 4.51 -20.85 -10.73
C LEU A 76 3.44 -20.32 -9.77
N GLU A 77 2.22 -20.88 -9.84
CA GLU A 77 1.13 -20.53 -8.93
C GLU A 77 1.48 -20.83 -7.47
N LEU A 78 2.12 -21.97 -7.16
CA LEU A 78 2.60 -22.28 -5.81
C LEU A 78 3.64 -21.26 -5.32
N PHE A 79 4.55 -20.84 -6.21
CA PHE A 79 5.54 -19.83 -5.86
C PHE A 79 4.90 -18.46 -5.64
N GLU A 80 3.91 -18.09 -6.46
CA GLU A 80 3.13 -16.86 -6.26
C GLU A 80 2.31 -16.90 -4.97
N ALA A 81 1.60 -17.98 -4.68
CA ALA A 81 0.86 -18.13 -3.43
C ALA A 81 1.78 -18.01 -2.20
N TRP A 82 3.00 -18.55 -2.26
CA TRP A 82 4.00 -18.36 -1.21
C TRP A 82 4.42 -16.89 -1.06
N ARG A 83 4.68 -16.20 -2.18
CA ARG A 83 4.95 -14.76 -2.21
C ARG A 83 3.79 -13.94 -1.62
N GLY A 84 2.55 -14.30 -1.97
CA GLY A 84 1.33 -13.66 -1.48
C GLY A 84 1.16 -13.83 0.02
N ASN A 85 1.39 -15.04 0.52
CA ASN A 85 1.37 -15.31 1.95
C ASN A 85 2.41 -14.47 2.70
N LEU A 86 3.63 -14.37 2.16
CA LEU A 86 4.68 -13.55 2.76
C LEU A 86 4.29 -12.06 2.78
N ALA A 87 3.75 -11.52 1.69
CA ALA A 87 3.30 -10.13 1.62
C ALA A 87 2.16 -9.84 2.63
N ALA A 88 1.18 -10.73 2.74
CA ALA A 88 0.09 -10.64 3.71
C ALA A 88 0.60 -10.63 5.15
N GLN A 89 1.51 -11.56 5.50
CA GLN A 89 2.14 -11.61 6.83
C GLN A 89 2.91 -10.33 7.14
N LEU A 90 3.67 -9.79 6.18
CA LEU A 90 4.39 -8.54 6.35
C LEU A 90 3.46 -7.35 6.57
N LEU A 91 2.31 -7.28 5.86
CA LEU A 91 1.28 -6.26 6.11
C LEU A 91 0.69 -6.39 7.51
N ILE A 92 0.38 -7.60 7.96
CA ILE A 92 -0.16 -7.86 9.30
C ILE A 92 0.83 -7.41 10.37
N ILE A 93 2.10 -7.85 10.28
CA ILE A 93 3.15 -7.50 11.24
C ILE A 93 3.39 -5.98 11.25
N PHE A 94 3.54 -5.38 10.07
CA PHE A 94 3.74 -3.95 9.95
C PHE A 94 2.55 -3.16 10.50
N GLY A 95 1.33 -3.50 10.11
CA GLY A 95 0.11 -2.84 10.56
C GLY A 95 -0.09 -2.96 12.07
N PHE A 96 0.08 -4.16 12.63
CA PHE A 96 -0.05 -4.42 14.06
C PHE A 96 0.98 -3.65 14.89
N THR A 97 2.26 -3.73 14.53
CA THR A 97 3.33 -3.01 15.23
C THR A 97 3.16 -1.49 15.12
N TYR A 98 2.74 -1.00 13.95
CA TYR A 98 2.44 0.41 13.73
C TYR A 98 1.23 0.89 14.54
N CYS A 99 0.21 0.03 14.68
CA CYS A 99 -0.97 0.30 15.50
C CYS A 99 -0.60 0.46 16.97
N ILE A 100 0.13 -0.51 17.55
CA ILE A 100 0.60 -0.47 18.95
C ILE A 100 1.43 0.79 19.19
N TRP A 101 2.38 1.08 18.29
CA TRP A 101 3.19 2.29 18.38
C TRP A 101 2.34 3.56 18.30
N GLY A 102 1.33 3.58 17.42
CA GLY A 102 0.39 4.68 17.25
C GLY A 102 -0.44 4.94 18.51
N VAL A 103 -0.93 3.88 19.16
CA VAL A 103 -1.66 3.95 20.44
C VAL A 103 -0.76 4.49 21.54
N HIS A 104 0.46 3.94 21.69
CA HIS A 104 1.42 4.39 22.69
C HIS A 104 1.77 5.87 22.53
N ARG A 105 1.99 6.31 21.29
CA ARG A 105 2.25 7.71 20.95
C ARG A 105 1.05 8.60 21.28
N ALA A 106 -0.17 8.16 21.01
CA ALA A 106 -1.38 8.92 21.29
C ALA A 106 -1.63 9.08 22.80
N ILE A 107 -1.35 8.06 23.60
CA ILE A 107 -1.51 8.07 25.06
C ILE A 107 -0.43 8.95 25.72
N LYS A 108 0.83 8.87 25.27
CA LYS A 108 1.94 9.67 25.84
C LYS A 108 1.87 11.16 25.48
N LYS A 109 1.30 11.52 24.33
CA LYS A 109 1.14 12.93 23.91
C LYS A 109 -0.16 13.57 24.43
N LYS A 110 -0.56 13.30 25.67
CA LYS A 110 -1.65 14.07 26.31
C LYS A 110 -1.18 15.52 26.49
N PRO A 111 -1.83 16.53 25.86
CA PRO A 111 -1.59 17.91 26.23
C PRO A 111 -2.10 18.11 27.65
N HIS A 112 -1.23 18.55 28.56
CA HIS A 112 -1.63 19.03 29.88
C HIS A 112 -1.79 20.55 29.83
N THR A 113 -2.76 21.06 30.58
CA THR A 113 -2.99 22.49 30.79
C THR A 113 -2.65 22.81 32.25
N HIS A 114 -1.70 23.72 32.47
CA HIS A 114 -1.46 24.32 33.78
C HIS A 114 -1.73 25.83 33.71
N ALA A 115 -2.23 26.38 34.80
CA ALA A 115 -2.33 27.81 34.99
C ALA A 115 -1.00 28.32 35.57
N HIS A 116 -0.40 29.33 34.94
CA HIS A 116 0.72 30.08 35.51
C HIS A 116 0.17 31.39 36.08
N ALA A 117 0.57 31.72 37.31
CA ALA A 117 0.41 33.05 37.87
C ALA A 117 1.76 33.77 37.69
N HIS A 118 1.78 34.83 36.88
CA HIS A 118 2.87 35.80 36.87
C HIS A 118 2.57 36.91 37.88
N THR A 119 3.61 37.50 38.43
CA THR A 119 3.56 38.54 39.47
C THR A 119 2.93 39.86 38.99
N ASP A 120 2.50 39.96 37.73
CA ASP A 120 1.72 41.08 37.20
C ASP A 120 0.50 40.53 36.42
N GLU A 121 -0.68 40.97 36.84
CA GLU A 121 -2.01 40.44 36.54
C GLU A 121 -2.38 40.36 35.05
N VAL A 122 -2.20 39.20 34.40
CA VAL A 122 -3.16 38.67 33.40
C VAL A 122 -3.07 37.14 33.38
N LEU A 123 -4.10 36.45 33.89
CA LEU A 123 -4.23 35.00 33.83
C LEU A 123 -4.44 34.57 32.37
N HIS A 124 -3.50 33.81 31.80
CA HIS A 124 -3.64 33.27 30.47
C HIS A 124 -3.27 31.78 30.42
N THR A 125 -4.11 30.98 29.75
CA THR A 125 -3.93 29.53 29.59
C THR A 125 -3.18 29.22 28.31
N HIS A 126 -1.94 28.72 28.42
CA HIS A 126 -1.22 28.15 27.28
C HIS A 126 -1.41 26.62 27.21
N LYS A 127 -1.54 26.09 25.99
CA LYS A 127 -1.36 24.65 25.71
C LYS A 127 0.10 24.42 25.35
N HIS A 128 0.89 23.84 26.24
CA HIS A 128 2.25 23.40 25.93
C HIS A 128 2.40 21.87 26.01
N SER A 129 3.40 21.36 25.31
CA SER A 129 3.86 19.98 25.34
C SER A 129 5.34 20.02 25.76
N HIS A 130 5.62 19.95 27.06
CA HIS A 130 7.00 19.90 27.58
C HIS A 130 7.63 18.54 27.34
N LEU A 131 8.09 18.32 26.10
CA LEU A 131 9.01 17.24 25.75
C LEU A 131 10.33 17.78 25.17
N LYS A 132 10.58 19.09 25.32
CA LYS A 132 11.73 19.82 24.76
C LYS A 132 12.24 20.90 25.72
N ASP A 133 12.38 20.57 27.00
CA ASP A 133 13.39 21.27 27.81
C ASP A 133 14.49 20.26 28.06
N HIS A 134 15.45 20.24 27.13
CA HIS A 134 16.85 19.82 27.25
C HIS A 134 17.41 19.64 25.83
N ALA A 135 18.32 20.54 25.47
CA ALA A 135 19.35 20.43 24.43
C ALA A 135 18.95 19.70 23.13
N HIS A 136 18.75 20.47 22.07
CA HIS A 136 18.67 19.96 20.71
C HIS A 136 20.06 19.68 20.13
N PRO A 137 20.54 18.43 20.00
CA PRO A 137 21.33 18.08 18.84
C PRO A 137 20.34 17.91 17.68
N HIS A 138 20.51 18.71 16.64
CA HIS A 138 19.97 18.58 15.29
C HIS A 138 18.77 17.64 15.10
N GLU A 139 17.63 18.18 14.66
CA GLU A 139 16.60 17.41 13.96
C GLU A 139 17.22 16.78 12.70
N MET A 140 17.89 15.65 12.87
CA MET A 140 18.14 14.73 11.78
C MET A 140 16.76 14.38 11.25
N LYS A 141 16.43 14.89 10.04
CA LYS A 141 15.33 14.38 9.22
C LYS A 141 15.55 12.89 9.06
N THR A 142 15.09 12.09 10.02
CA THR A 142 15.10 10.64 9.92
C THR A 142 14.23 10.32 8.71
N ARG A 143 14.88 9.86 7.64
CA ARG A 143 14.18 9.46 6.43
C ARG A 143 13.13 8.44 6.86
N SER A 144 11.86 8.78 6.61
CA SER A 144 10.75 7.90 6.87
C SER A 144 10.99 6.58 6.13
N ILE A 145 11.24 5.48 6.85
CA ILE A 145 11.45 4.14 6.26
C ILE A 145 10.16 3.53 5.69
N THR A 146 8.99 4.07 6.04
CA THR A 146 7.68 3.54 5.63
C THR A 146 7.53 3.30 4.13
N PRO A 147 7.89 4.24 3.22
CA PRO A 147 7.79 4.00 1.78
C PRO A 147 8.63 2.79 1.33
N TRP A 148 9.80 2.58 1.94
CA TRP A 148 10.64 1.41 1.65
C TRP A 148 10.00 0.12 2.13
N VAL A 149 9.42 0.12 3.33
CA VAL A 149 8.67 -1.04 3.85
C VAL A 149 7.50 -1.38 2.93
N LEU A 150 6.68 -0.39 2.56
CA LEU A 150 5.55 -0.60 1.64
C LEU A 150 6.03 -1.11 0.27
N PHE A 151 7.10 -0.52 -0.26
CA PHE A 151 7.67 -0.98 -1.53
C PHE A 151 8.13 -2.43 -1.46
N THR A 152 8.85 -2.83 -0.42
CA THR A 152 9.28 -4.21 -0.22
C THR A 152 8.10 -5.17 -0.14
N ILE A 153 7.04 -4.81 0.61
CA ILE A 153 5.83 -5.61 0.72
C ILE A 153 5.19 -5.80 -0.66
N PHE A 154 5.01 -4.72 -1.42
CA PHE A 154 4.35 -4.76 -2.72
C PHE A 154 5.14 -5.51 -3.79
N VAL A 155 6.47 -5.37 -3.79
CA VAL A 155 7.35 -6.14 -4.69
C VAL A 155 7.28 -7.64 -4.39
N LEU A 156 7.13 -7.98 -3.12
CA LEU A 156 6.90 -9.37 -2.71
C LEU A 156 5.47 -9.83 -2.98
N GLY A 157 4.49 -8.93 -3.00
CA GLY A 157 3.11 -9.24 -3.34
C GLY A 157 2.98 -9.72 -4.79
N PRO A 158 2.39 -10.90 -5.04
CA PRO A 158 2.17 -11.42 -6.38
C PRO A 158 0.96 -10.76 -7.05
N CYS A 159 0.98 -10.69 -8.39
CA CYS A 159 -0.21 -10.44 -9.19
C CYS A 159 -0.72 -11.79 -9.69
N GLU A 160 -1.25 -12.62 -8.79
CA GLU A 160 -1.64 -14.01 -9.07
C GLU A 160 -2.47 -14.21 -10.35
N PRO A 161 -3.41 -13.30 -10.71
CA PRO A 161 -4.21 -13.48 -11.92
C PRO A 161 -3.42 -13.32 -13.23
N LEU A 162 -2.21 -12.75 -13.18
CA LEU A 162 -1.44 -12.41 -14.38
C LEU A 162 -0.79 -13.63 -15.04
N ILE A 163 -0.20 -14.55 -14.26
CA ILE A 163 0.55 -15.69 -14.81
C ILE A 163 -0.31 -16.56 -15.73
N PRO A 164 -1.53 -16.98 -15.35
CA PRO A 164 -2.41 -17.76 -16.23
C PRO A 164 -2.72 -17.02 -17.55
N LEU A 165 -2.93 -15.70 -17.49
CA LEU A 165 -3.27 -14.88 -18.65
C LEU A 165 -2.11 -14.79 -19.66
N ILE A 166 -0.86 -14.72 -19.20
CA ILE A 166 0.31 -14.67 -20.09
C ILE A 166 0.79 -16.06 -20.54
N MET A 167 0.46 -17.11 -19.78
CA MET A 167 0.82 -18.48 -20.13
C MET A 167 0.06 -18.98 -21.38
N TYR A 168 -1.17 -18.52 -21.60
CA TYR A 168 -1.92 -18.91 -22.81
C TYR A 168 -1.25 -18.38 -24.10
N PRO A 169 -0.97 -17.07 -24.26
CA PRO A 169 -0.22 -16.59 -25.43
C PRO A 169 1.19 -17.17 -25.53
N ALA A 170 1.81 -17.54 -24.41
CA ALA A 170 3.10 -18.23 -24.40
C ALA A 170 3.05 -19.61 -25.06
N ALA A 171 2.00 -20.40 -24.76
CA ALA A 171 1.78 -21.72 -25.35
C ALA A 171 1.54 -21.64 -26.86
N GLU A 172 0.93 -20.54 -27.33
CA GLU A 172 0.74 -20.24 -28.75
C GLU A 172 1.98 -19.59 -29.42
N HIS A 173 3.13 -19.55 -28.73
CA HIS A 173 4.36 -18.90 -29.19
C HIS A 173 4.20 -17.42 -29.59
N SER A 174 3.20 -16.73 -29.04
CA SER A 174 2.87 -15.34 -29.36
C SER A 174 3.48 -14.37 -28.37
N PHE A 175 4.73 -13.97 -28.62
CA PHE A 175 5.43 -12.96 -27.80
C PHE A 175 4.71 -11.60 -27.78
N GLY A 176 4.18 -11.18 -28.93
CA GLY A 176 3.39 -9.94 -29.01
C GLY A 176 2.11 -10.01 -28.17
N GLY A 177 1.43 -11.16 -28.16
CA GLY A 177 0.25 -11.40 -27.32
C GLY A 177 0.57 -11.35 -25.83
N MET A 178 1.67 -11.99 -25.40
CA MET A 178 2.12 -11.93 -24.00
C MET A 178 2.37 -10.50 -23.53
N LEU A 179 3.13 -9.72 -24.30
CA LEU A 179 3.46 -8.33 -23.95
C LEU A 179 2.22 -7.43 -23.94
N LEU A 180 1.29 -7.62 -24.88
CA LEU A 180 0.05 -6.86 -24.94
C LEU A 180 -0.83 -7.14 -23.71
N VAL A 181 -1.06 -8.42 -23.39
CA VAL A 181 -1.88 -8.85 -22.25
C VAL A 181 -1.26 -8.36 -20.94
N ALA A 182 0.05 -8.55 -20.75
CA ALA A 182 0.76 -8.06 -19.58
C ALA A 182 0.71 -6.53 -19.46
N GLY A 183 0.90 -5.81 -20.57
CA GLY A 183 0.85 -4.35 -20.59
C GLY A 183 -0.53 -3.79 -20.24
N ILE A 184 -1.60 -4.40 -20.75
CA ILE A 184 -2.98 -4.00 -20.44
C ILE A 184 -3.30 -4.27 -18.96
N PHE A 185 -2.93 -5.45 -18.45
CA PHE A 185 -3.08 -5.76 -17.03
C PHE A 185 -2.33 -4.75 -16.16
N ALA A 186 -1.06 -4.44 -16.50
CA ALA A 186 -0.25 -3.48 -15.76
C ALA A 186 -0.86 -2.08 -15.75
N LEU A 187 -1.30 -1.59 -16.91
CA LEU A 187 -1.89 -0.27 -17.05
C LEU A 187 -3.18 -0.15 -16.24
N THR A 188 -4.06 -1.16 -16.32
CA THR A 188 -5.32 -1.16 -15.60
C THR A 188 -5.14 -1.29 -14.08
N THR A 189 -4.22 -2.13 -13.63
CA THR A 189 -3.86 -2.30 -12.21
C THR A 189 -3.32 -1.00 -11.62
N ILE A 190 -2.25 -0.45 -12.22
CA ILE A 190 -1.60 0.78 -11.74
C ILE A 190 -2.55 1.97 -11.86
N GLY A 191 -3.31 2.08 -12.96
CA GLY A 191 -4.31 3.12 -13.15
C GLY A 191 -5.40 3.07 -12.08
N THR A 192 -5.89 1.88 -11.74
CA THR A 192 -6.90 1.68 -10.70
C THR A 192 -6.35 2.03 -9.32
N MET A 193 -5.14 1.57 -8.97
CA MET A 193 -4.46 1.94 -7.72
C MET A 193 -4.37 3.46 -7.58
N LEU A 194 -3.87 4.16 -8.60
CA LEU A 194 -3.70 5.61 -8.58
C LEU A 194 -5.03 6.36 -8.47
N THR A 195 -6.05 5.94 -9.23
CA THR A 195 -7.38 6.56 -9.18
C THR A 195 -8.01 6.40 -7.79
N VAL A 196 -8.00 5.18 -7.23
CA VAL A 196 -8.58 4.92 -5.90
C VAL A 196 -7.82 5.70 -4.82
N VAL A 197 -6.48 5.72 -4.87
CA VAL A 197 -5.66 6.49 -3.92
C VAL A 197 -5.95 7.98 -4.05
N LEU A 198 -6.01 8.53 -5.27
CA LEU A 198 -6.30 9.94 -5.52
C LEU A 198 -7.66 10.34 -4.94
N VAL A 199 -8.72 9.63 -5.34
CA VAL A 199 -10.11 9.92 -4.94
C VAL A 199 -10.26 9.79 -3.42
N SER A 200 -9.74 8.72 -2.83
CA SER A 200 -9.86 8.45 -1.40
C SER A 200 -9.05 9.42 -0.55
N ALA A 201 -7.80 9.69 -0.92
CA ALA A 201 -6.96 10.64 -0.21
C ALA A 201 -7.50 12.08 -0.31
N TRP A 202 -8.06 12.44 -1.47
CA TRP A 202 -8.74 13.71 -1.67
C TRP A 202 -10.02 13.80 -0.83
N GLY A 203 -10.83 12.74 -0.79
CA GLY A 203 -12.05 12.70 0.05
C GLY A 203 -11.75 12.82 1.55
N ILE A 204 -10.73 12.11 2.04
CA ILE A 204 -10.35 12.12 3.47
C ILE A 204 -9.83 13.50 3.94
N GLN A 205 -9.41 14.38 3.04
CA GLN A 205 -8.97 15.72 3.43
C GLN A 205 -10.12 16.60 3.93
N PHE A 206 -11.36 16.33 3.50
CA PHE A 206 -12.54 17.09 3.91
C PHE A 206 -13.14 16.60 5.23
N VAL A 207 -12.72 15.43 5.71
CA VAL A 207 -13.18 14.86 6.97
C VAL A 207 -12.42 15.51 8.13
N LYS A 208 -13.13 16.25 8.98
CA LYS A 208 -12.59 16.81 10.23
C LYS A 208 -12.60 15.75 11.33
N ILE A 209 -11.45 15.15 11.61
CA ILE A 209 -11.35 13.98 12.50
C ILE A 209 -11.20 14.40 13.99
N GLY A 210 -11.04 15.69 14.27
CA GLY A 210 -11.14 16.26 15.62
C GLY A 210 -10.26 15.53 16.65
N SER A 211 -10.86 15.07 17.76
CA SER A 211 -10.14 14.36 18.84
C SER A 211 -9.54 13.02 18.41
N LEU A 212 -9.99 12.43 17.29
CA LEU A 212 -9.43 11.18 16.76
C LEU A 212 -8.15 11.40 15.94
N GLU A 213 -7.78 12.64 15.59
CA GLU A 213 -6.54 12.93 14.86
C GLU A 213 -5.29 12.45 15.62
N ARG A 214 -5.33 12.46 16.96
CA ARG A 214 -4.26 11.94 17.81
C ARG A 214 -4.03 10.44 17.61
N PHE A 215 -5.06 9.69 17.22
CA PHE A 215 -5.01 8.25 16.94
C PHE A 215 -4.83 7.93 15.45
N SER A 216 -4.59 8.92 14.59
CA SER A 216 -4.38 8.72 13.14
C SER A 216 -3.36 7.62 12.81
N HIS A 217 -2.25 7.56 13.54
CA HIS A 217 -1.25 6.50 13.38
C HIS A 217 -1.77 5.12 13.81
N ALA A 218 -2.54 5.05 14.89
CA ALA A 218 -3.13 3.79 15.35
C ALA A 218 -4.16 3.27 14.34
N LEU A 219 -5.05 4.15 13.87
CA LEU A 219 -6.06 3.82 12.86
C LEU A 219 -5.42 3.40 11.54
N ALA A 220 -4.34 4.05 11.11
CA ALA A 220 -3.59 3.65 9.92
C ALA A 220 -2.98 2.25 10.08
N GLY A 221 -2.35 1.96 11.22
CA GLY A 221 -1.81 0.62 11.49
C GLY A 221 -2.89 -0.45 11.53
N ALA A 222 -4.03 -0.16 12.19
CA ALA A 222 -5.17 -1.06 12.23
C ALA A 222 -5.74 -1.34 10.82
N ALA A 223 -5.90 -0.31 9.99
CA ALA A 223 -6.37 -0.46 8.62
C ALA A 223 -5.43 -1.34 7.77
N VAL A 224 -4.11 -1.14 7.89
CA VAL A 224 -3.11 -1.97 7.19
C VAL A 224 -3.07 -3.42 7.71
N CYS A 225 -3.22 -3.61 9.02
CA CYS A 225 -3.31 -4.94 9.60
C CYS A 225 -4.57 -5.68 9.09
N LEU A 226 -5.71 -5.00 9.10
CA LEU A 226 -6.98 -5.55 8.60
C LEU A 226 -6.92 -5.87 7.11
N SER A 227 -6.25 -5.06 6.27
CA SER A 227 -6.06 -5.42 4.85
C SER A 227 -5.21 -6.67 4.69
N GLY A 228 -4.14 -6.84 5.47
CA GLY A 228 -3.34 -8.07 5.45
C GLY A 228 -4.12 -9.30 5.92
N LEU A 229 -4.96 -9.16 6.96
CA LEU A 229 -5.85 -10.22 7.42
C LEU A 229 -6.91 -10.56 6.36
N ALA A 230 -7.43 -9.56 5.64
CA ALA A 230 -8.38 -9.77 4.56
C ALA A 230 -7.78 -10.65 3.46
N ILE A 231 -6.55 -10.38 3.02
CA ILE A 231 -5.83 -11.27 2.07
C ILE A 231 -5.76 -12.70 2.63
N GLN A 232 -5.24 -12.84 3.86
CA GLN A 232 -4.95 -14.15 4.45
C GLN A 232 -6.19 -15.04 4.65
N PHE A 233 -7.35 -14.46 4.96
CA PHE A 233 -8.58 -15.20 5.27
C PHE A 233 -9.60 -15.24 4.14
N LEU A 234 -9.60 -14.24 3.25
CA LEU A 234 -10.53 -14.17 2.12
C LEU A 234 -9.92 -14.70 0.82
N GLY A 235 -8.60 -14.93 0.79
CA GLY A 235 -7.89 -15.40 -0.41
C GLY A 235 -8.00 -14.40 -1.56
N LEU A 236 -7.94 -13.10 -1.21
CA LEU A 236 -7.99 -11.99 -2.15
C LEU A 236 -6.63 -11.75 -2.79
#